data_AF-X1ATR0-F1
#
_entry.id   AF-X1ATR0-F1
#
_cell.length_a   1.000
_cell.length_b   1.000
_cell.length_c   1.000
_cell.angle_alpha   90.00
_cell.angle_beta   90.00
_cell.angle_gamma   90.00
#
_symmetry.space_group_name_H-M   'P 1'
#
loop_
_entity.id
_entity.type
_entity.pdbx_description
1 polymer ?
#
loop_
_entity_poly.entity_id
_entity_poly.type
_entity_poly.pdbx_seq_one_letter_code
_entity_poly.pdbx_strand_id
1 'polypeptide(L)'
;YDTGGGDFVVTGPATLLSDTDVATSGGLIRFTSTIDGGFLLDLDASSGGNVELQGIIGGGTPLSQLDFTTSGIGIIDIGNNITTTGTQNYSGAVTLSNNVVLTGSSFIPSGTITGGGNDLTLDFTSPINISSTGIEGSGTSGIGTLTSSGAGGTTLSGVITDIASSYVFNNPVTLVVFAYLGVPTPVTGNIIFNSTLNGAALFFAVADGIINFAADIGGSTPLASFLVNASGGANFAAGVDITGTGDLDFSQNIDFAGA
;
A
#
# COMPACT_ATOMS: atom_id res chain seq x y z
N TYR A 1 15.02 -24.18 -6.85
CA TYR A 1 16.47 -23.95 -6.95
C TYR A 1 16.97 -23.74 -5.55
N ASP A 2 18.03 -24.43 -5.13
CA ASP A 2 18.64 -24.21 -3.81
C ASP A 2 20.14 -23.98 -4.03
N THR A 3 20.63 -22.81 -3.64
CA THR A 3 22.03 -22.42 -3.79
C THR A 3 22.83 -22.58 -2.50
N GLY A 4 22.22 -23.04 -1.40
CA GLY A 4 22.78 -22.93 -0.06
C GLY A 4 23.13 -21.46 0.23
N GLY A 5 24.35 -21.18 0.70
CA GLY A 5 24.78 -19.80 0.98
C GLY A 5 25.13 -18.96 -0.26
N GLY A 6 24.99 -19.48 -1.47
CA GLY A 6 25.33 -18.76 -2.71
C GLY A 6 24.21 -17.84 -3.19
N ASP A 7 24.56 -16.85 -4.00
CA ASP A 7 23.58 -15.97 -4.64
C ASP A 7 22.85 -16.67 -5.80
N PHE A 8 21.57 -16.34 -5.98
CA PHE A 8 20.78 -16.67 -7.15
C PHE A 8 20.52 -15.40 -7.95
N VAL A 9 21.11 -15.28 -9.15
CA VAL A 9 21.00 -14.06 -9.97
C VAL A 9 20.53 -14.40 -11.38
N VAL A 10 19.44 -13.75 -11.80
CA VAL A 10 18.90 -13.83 -13.15
C VAL A 10 18.95 -12.44 -13.80
N THR A 11 19.74 -12.32 -14.87
CA THR A 11 20.00 -11.03 -15.52
C THR A 11 19.22 -10.80 -16.82
N GLY A 12 18.74 -11.88 -17.44
CA GLY A 12 17.91 -11.83 -18.65
C GLY A 12 16.44 -12.11 -18.35
N PRO A 13 15.54 -11.86 -19.31
CA PRO A 13 14.13 -12.17 -19.14
C PRO A 13 13.94 -13.68 -18.98
N ALA A 14 13.02 -14.09 -18.13
CA ALA A 14 12.68 -15.49 -17.93
C ALA A 14 11.16 -15.71 -17.92
N THR A 15 10.76 -16.92 -18.31
CA THR A 15 9.38 -17.38 -18.24
C THR A 15 9.32 -18.65 -17.39
N LEU A 16 8.51 -18.64 -16.35
CA LEU A 16 8.22 -19.81 -15.54
C LEU A 16 7.38 -20.79 -16.37
N LEU A 17 7.80 -22.05 -16.37
CA LEU A 17 7.10 -23.14 -17.06
C LEU A 17 6.40 -24.09 -16.07
N SER A 18 6.58 -23.85 -14.78
CA SER A 18 5.96 -24.52 -13.65
C SER A 18 6.11 -23.64 -12.41
N ASP A 19 5.44 -24.01 -11.32
CA ASP A 19 5.72 -23.43 -10.01
C ASP A 19 7.22 -23.55 -9.71
N THR A 20 7.79 -22.46 -9.23
CA THR A 20 9.24 -22.30 -9.07
C THR A 20 9.55 -21.79 -7.68
N ASP A 21 10.29 -22.59 -6.94
CA ASP A 21 10.89 -22.23 -5.66
C ASP A 21 12.35 -21.81 -5.88
N VAL A 22 12.79 -20.72 -5.25
CA VAL A 22 14.19 -20.26 -5.20
C VAL A 22 14.57 -20.03 -3.74
N ALA A 23 15.47 -20.87 -3.23
CA ALA A 23 15.96 -20.83 -1.86
C ALA A 23 17.45 -20.54 -1.79
N THR A 24 17.83 -19.71 -0.82
CA THR A 24 19.20 -19.42 -0.39
C THR A 24 19.28 -19.40 1.15
N SER A 25 20.48 -19.55 1.70
CA SER A 25 20.80 -19.51 3.14
C SER A 25 21.79 -18.37 3.42
N GLY A 26 21.27 -17.15 3.39
CA GLY A 26 22.01 -15.90 3.54
C GLY A 26 22.50 -15.30 2.22
N GLY A 27 22.38 -16.05 1.12
CA GLY A 27 22.69 -15.58 -0.22
C GLY A 27 21.62 -14.62 -0.74
N LEU A 28 21.99 -13.77 -1.68
CA LEU A 28 21.06 -12.86 -2.33
C LEU A 28 20.24 -13.58 -3.41
N ILE A 29 18.95 -13.25 -3.52
CA ILE A 29 18.14 -13.52 -4.72
C ILE A 29 17.97 -12.22 -5.51
N ARG A 30 18.33 -12.19 -6.80
CA ARG A 30 18.19 -11.00 -7.64
C ARG A 30 17.65 -11.31 -9.03
N PHE A 31 16.62 -10.58 -9.44
CA PHE A 31 16.09 -10.56 -10.79
C PHE A 31 16.22 -9.15 -11.37
N THR A 32 16.97 -8.98 -12.46
CA THR A 32 17.19 -7.65 -13.08
C THR A 32 16.43 -7.45 -14.39
N SER A 33 15.60 -8.41 -14.79
CA SER A 33 14.80 -8.37 -16.01
C SER A 33 13.44 -9.02 -15.76
N THR A 34 12.59 -9.06 -16.79
CA THR A 34 11.22 -9.54 -16.65
C THR A 34 11.14 -11.00 -16.25
N ILE A 35 10.27 -11.31 -15.29
CA ILE A 35 9.91 -12.69 -14.93
C ILE A 35 8.41 -12.86 -15.16
N ASP A 36 8.04 -13.70 -16.12
CA ASP A 36 6.66 -13.94 -16.52
C ASP A 36 6.26 -15.42 -16.35
N GLY A 37 4.97 -15.72 -16.46
CA GLY A 37 4.45 -17.09 -16.54
C GLY A 37 3.41 -17.35 -15.45
N GLY A 38 2.27 -17.96 -15.81
CA GLY A 38 1.11 -18.13 -14.92
C GLY A 38 1.26 -19.17 -13.80
N PHE A 39 2.41 -19.17 -13.13
CA PHE A 39 2.81 -20.10 -12.09
C PHE A 39 3.27 -19.36 -10.84
N LEU A 40 3.39 -20.10 -9.73
CA LEU A 40 3.91 -19.58 -8.48
C LEU A 40 5.41 -19.30 -8.61
N LEU A 41 5.84 -18.16 -8.08
CA LEU A 41 7.23 -17.90 -7.72
C LEU A 41 7.33 -17.78 -6.20
N ASP A 42 8.05 -18.69 -5.56
CA ASP A 42 8.35 -18.67 -4.13
C ASP A 42 9.83 -18.32 -3.93
N LEU A 43 10.12 -17.26 -3.18
CA LEU A 43 11.45 -16.72 -2.95
C LEU A 43 11.82 -16.77 -1.47
N ASP A 44 12.81 -17.58 -1.14
CA ASP A 44 13.30 -17.80 0.22
C ASP A 44 14.78 -17.41 0.34
N ALA A 45 15.05 -16.16 0.72
CA ALA A 45 16.40 -15.70 1.07
C ALA A 45 16.65 -15.77 2.59
N SER A 46 16.48 -16.96 3.18
CA SER A 46 16.59 -17.19 4.63
C SER A 46 17.90 -16.68 5.24
N SER A 47 17.97 -16.59 6.58
CA SER A 47 19.19 -16.25 7.33
C SER A 47 19.77 -14.85 7.02
N GLY A 48 18.90 -13.90 6.69
CA GLY A 48 19.24 -12.50 6.45
C GLY A 48 19.66 -12.18 5.00
N GLY A 49 19.48 -13.11 4.07
CA GLY A 49 19.66 -12.85 2.65
C GLY A 49 18.62 -11.84 2.14
N ASN A 50 18.99 -11.02 1.16
CA ASN A 50 18.06 -10.08 0.55
C ASN A 50 17.38 -10.69 -0.68
N VAL A 51 16.25 -10.11 -1.07
CA VAL A 51 15.64 -10.32 -2.38
C VAL A 51 15.54 -8.99 -3.11
N GLU A 52 16.02 -8.93 -4.35
CA GLU A 52 16.00 -7.73 -5.18
C GLU A 52 15.23 -7.99 -6.49
N LEU A 53 14.05 -7.39 -6.59
CA LEU A 53 13.16 -7.44 -7.76
C LEU A 53 13.31 -6.17 -8.59
N GLN A 54 14.40 -6.09 -9.36
CA GLN A 54 14.76 -4.92 -10.15
C GLN A 54 14.21 -4.97 -11.59
N GLY A 55 13.62 -6.08 -12.00
CA GLY A 55 12.83 -6.19 -13.24
C GLY A 55 11.32 -6.23 -12.97
N ILE A 56 10.51 -6.03 -14.01
CA ILE A 56 9.05 -6.16 -13.90
C ILE A 56 8.68 -7.64 -13.68
N ILE A 57 7.80 -7.92 -12.73
CA ILE A 57 7.32 -9.27 -12.48
C ILE A 57 5.89 -9.41 -13.00
N GLY A 58 5.65 -10.38 -13.89
CA GLY A 58 4.34 -10.68 -14.47
C GLY A 58 3.81 -9.63 -15.46
N GLY A 59 4.67 -8.78 -16.02
CA GLY A 59 4.28 -7.71 -16.94
C GLY A 59 3.78 -8.18 -18.30
N GLY A 60 4.20 -9.36 -18.76
CA GLY A 60 3.71 -10.01 -19.97
C GLY A 60 2.65 -11.06 -19.68
N THR A 61 2.99 -12.07 -18.88
CA THR A 61 2.05 -13.07 -18.37
C THR A 61 2.10 -13.02 -16.84
N PRO A 62 1.07 -12.49 -16.17
CA PRO A 62 1.03 -12.39 -14.72
C PRO A 62 1.31 -13.72 -14.04
N LEU A 63 2.05 -13.67 -12.93
CA LEU A 63 2.30 -14.86 -12.12
C LEU A 63 1.01 -15.34 -11.46
N SER A 64 0.86 -16.64 -11.19
CA SER A 64 -0.31 -17.09 -10.44
C SER A 64 -0.23 -16.63 -8.99
N GLN A 65 0.97 -16.54 -8.42
CA GLN A 65 1.24 -16.09 -7.06
C GLN A 65 2.72 -15.69 -6.93
N LEU A 66 3.00 -14.73 -6.03
CA LEU A 66 4.35 -14.38 -5.61
C LEU A 66 4.43 -14.50 -4.10
N ASP A 67 5.27 -15.41 -3.63
CA ASP A 67 5.47 -15.67 -2.21
C ASP A 67 6.90 -15.38 -1.78
N PHE A 68 7.00 -14.91 -0.55
CA PHE A 68 8.22 -14.88 0.23
C PHE A 68 7.92 -15.72 1.47
N THR A 69 8.30 -17.00 1.48
CA THR A 69 7.67 -17.97 2.41
C THR A 69 8.30 -18.01 3.80
N THR A 70 9.56 -17.59 3.98
CA THR A 70 10.24 -17.67 5.27
C THR A 70 10.27 -16.36 6.04
N SER A 71 10.26 -16.48 7.38
CA SER A 71 10.66 -15.41 8.27
C SER A 71 12.18 -15.37 8.36
N GLY A 72 12.76 -14.17 8.37
CA GLY A 72 14.22 -13.98 8.44
C GLY A 72 14.91 -13.69 7.09
N ILE A 73 14.15 -13.36 6.04
CA ILE A 73 14.66 -12.58 4.92
C ILE A 73 15.15 -11.21 5.45
N GLY A 74 16.26 -10.71 4.92
CA GLY A 74 16.79 -9.39 5.25
C GLY A 74 15.84 -8.28 4.78
N ILE A 75 15.99 -7.85 3.53
CA ILE A 75 15.12 -6.86 2.87
C ILE A 75 14.62 -7.43 1.54
N ILE A 76 13.35 -7.15 1.23
CA ILE A 76 12.76 -7.30 -0.09
C ILE A 76 12.80 -5.92 -0.75
N ASP A 77 13.74 -5.71 -1.68
CA ASP A 77 13.86 -4.48 -2.46
C ASP A 77 13.06 -4.62 -3.77
N ILE A 78 12.11 -3.73 -3.99
CA ILE A 78 11.26 -3.72 -5.17
C ILE A 78 11.55 -2.45 -5.97
N GLY A 79 12.12 -2.65 -7.16
CA GLY A 79 12.44 -1.57 -8.09
C GLY A 79 11.44 -1.37 -9.22
N ASN A 80 10.45 -2.27 -9.39
CA ASN A 80 9.52 -2.25 -10.52
C ASN A 80 8.15 -2.88 -10.18
N ASN A 81 7.19 -2.72 -11.10
CA ASN A 81 5.84 -3.24 -10.94
C ASN A 81 5.80 -4.77 -10.84
N ILE A 82 4.84 -5.25 -10.06
CA ILE A 82 4.57 -6.68 -9.85
C ILE A 82 3.10 -6.95 -10.13
N THR A 83 2.83 -7.85 -11.07
CA THR A 83 1.48 -8.26 -11.47
C THR A 83 1.31 -9.76 -11.30
N THR A 84 0.31 -10.14 -10.51
CA THR A 84 -0.11 -11.53 -10.29
C THR A 84 -1.61 -11.66 -10.59
N THR A 85 -2.09 -12.87 -10.88
CA THR A 85 -3.54 -13.16 -10.85
C THR A 85 -4.03 -13.56 -9.47
N GLY A 86 -3.13 -14.06 -8.62
CA GLY A 86 -3.41 -14.49 -7.26
C GLY A 86 -2.70 -13.62 -6.23
N THR A 87 -2.38 -14.24 -5.08
CA THR A 87 -1.84 -13.56 -3.90
C THR A 87 -0.42 -13.04 -4.13
N GLN A 88 -0.10 -11.93 -3.46
CA GLN A 88 1.27 -11.50 -3.21
C GLN A 88 1.50 -11.50 -1.69
N ASN A 89 2.39 -12.38 -1.22
CA ASN A 89 2.67 -12.56 0.21
C ASN A 89 4.10 -12.13 0.55
N TYR A 90 4.23 -10.98 1.23
CA TYR A 90 5.51 -10.39 1.61
C TYR A 90 5.82 -10.67 3.08
N SER A 91 6.57 -11.73 3.38
CA SER A 91 6.90 -12.11 4.77
C SER A 91 7.93 -11.20 5.45
N GLY A 92 8.72 -10.47 4.68
CA GLY A 92 9.83 -9.63 5.15
C GLY A 92 9.53 -8.13 5.06
N ALA A 93 10.48 -7.32 5.53
CA ALA A 93 10.44 -5.87 5.34
C ALA A 93 10.67 -5.54 3.85
N VAL A 94 9.83 -4.66 3.31
CA VAL A 94 9.90 -4.21 1.91
C VAL A 94 10.50 -2.81 1.86
N THR A 95 11.42 -2.58 0.91
CA THR A 95 11.88 -1.25 0.53
C THR A 95 11.55 -1.00 -0.94
N LEU A 96 11.11 0.21 -1.27
CA LEU A 96 10.90 0.61 -2.66
C LEU A 96 12.10 1.41 -3.15
N SER A 97 12.70 0.95 -4.25
CA SER A 97 13.79 1.68 -4.93
C SER A 97 13.29 2.61 -6.04
N ASN A 98 12.05 2.44 -6.50
CA ASN A 98 11.36 3.31 -7.45
C ASN A 98 9.87 3.37 -7.12
N ASN A 99 9.11 4.17 -7.86
CA ASN A 99 7.65 4.11 -7.84
C ASN A 99 7.18 2.73 -8.32
N VAL A 100 6.27 2.11 -7.57
CA VAL A 100 5.83 0.73 -7.79
C VAL A 100 4.31 0.63 -7.81
N VAL A 101 3.80 -0.17 -8.75
CA VAL A 101 2.42 -0.67 -8.77
C VAL A 101 2.44 -2.17 -8.45
N LEU A 102 1.68 -2.55 -7.42
CA LEU A 102 1.43 -3.94 -7.06
C LEU A 102 -0.01 -4.30 -7.43
N THR A 103 -0.17 -5.30 -8.29
CA THR A 103 -1.48 -5.75 -8.79
C THR A 103 -1.67 -7.25 -8.54
N GLY A 104 -2.79 -7.65 -7.96
CA GLY A 104 -3.06 -9.05 -7.67
C GLY A 104 -4.45 -9.31 -7.12
N SER A 105 -4.69 -10.53 -6.64
CA SER A 105 -5.95 -10.83 -5.95
C SER A 105 -5.92 -10.36 -4.50
N SER A 106 -4.87 -10.69 -3.76
CA SER A 106 -4.71 -10.38 -2.34
C SER A 106 -3.30 -9.87 -2.03
N PHE A 107 -3.21 -8.90 -1.13
CA PHE A 107 -1.97 -8.31 -0.65
C PHE A 107 -1.77 -8.68 0.82
N ILE A 108 -0.67 -9.35 1.14
CA ILE A 108 -0.37 -9.81 2.50
C ILE A 108 1.03 -9.32 2.91
N PRO A 109 1.16 -8.09 3.44
CA PRO A 109 2.40 -7.64 4.05
C PRO A 109 2.49 -8.16 5.50
N SER A 110 3.60 -8.82 5.83
CA SER A 110 3.92 -9.25 7.21
C SER A 110 5.01 -8.40 7.86
N GLY A 111 5.78 -7.66 7.07
CA GLY A 111 6.77 -6.68 7.52
C GLY A 111 6.37 -5.24 7.21
N THR A 112 7.27 -4.31 7.53
CA THR A 112 7.10 -2.88 7.21
C THR A 112 7.35 -2.60 5.73
N ILE A 113 6.79 -1.52 5.20
CA ILE A 113 7.01 -1.08 3.80
C ILE A 113 7.57 0.33 3.83
N THR A 114 8.86 0.45 3.54
CA THR A 114 9.55 1.74 3.47
C THR A 114 9.62 2.19 2.01
N GLY A 115 8.99 3.31 1.67
CA GLY A 115 8.95 3.77 0.29
C GLY A 115 10.18 4.56 -0.18
N GLY A 116 11.03 5.06 0.71
CA GLY A 116 12.18 5.87 0.32
C GLY A 116 11.81 7.17 -0.40
N GLY A 117 10.59 7.67 -0.19
CA GLY A 117 10.00 8.78 -0.94
C GLY A 117 9.32 8.38 -2.27
N ASN A 118 9.38 7.10 -2.65
CA ASN A 118 8.71 6.59 -3.85
C ASN A 118 7.23 6.32 -3.61
N ASP A 119 6.45 6.45 -4.68
CA ASP A 119 5.02 6.17 -4.69
C ASP A 119 4.75 4.66 -4.69
N LEU A 120 3.70 4.26 -3.97
CA LEU A 120 3.18 2.90 -3.96
C LEU A 120 1.72 2.91 -4.39
N THR A 121 1.39 2.17 -5.45
CA THR A 121 0.00 1.90 -5.84
C THR A 121 -0.35 0.45 -5.55
N LEU A 122 -1.43 0.24 -4.81
CA LEU A 122 -2.00 -1.05 -4.48
C LEU A 122 -3.31 -1.25 -5.28
N ASP A 123 -3.31 -2.23 -6.17
CA ASP A 123 -4.43 -2.58 -7.03
C ASP A 123 -4.82 -4.05 -6.87
N PHE A 124 -5.58 -4.33 -5.80
CA PHE A 124 -5.97 -5.69 -5.44
C PHE A 124 -7.49 -5.87 -5.47
N THR A 125 -7.94 -7.04 -5.93
CA THR A 125 -9.38 -7.35 -6.00
C THR A 125 -9.99 -7.72 -4.65
N SER A 126 -9.18 -8.21 -3.72
CA SER A 126 -9.54 -8.39 -2.31
C SER A 126 -9.31 -7.09 -1.54
N PRO A 127 -10.05 -6.85 -0.43
CA PRO A 127 -9.83 -5.68 0.41
C PRO A 127 -8.38 -5.56 0.87
N ILE A 128 -7.81 -4.37 0.74
CA ILE A 128 -6.47 -4.05 1.23
C ILE A 128 -6.60 -3.50 2.66
N ASN A 129 -5.86 -4.08 3.61
CA ASN A 129 -5.77 -3.53 4.96
C ASN A 129 -4.54 -2.63 5.08
N ILE A 130 -4.78 -1.34 5.29
CA ILE A 130 -3.74 -0.37 5.64
C ILE A 130 -3.88 -0.11 7.13
N SER A 131 -2.86 -0.51 7.88
CA SER A 131 -2.81 -0.36 9.33
C SER A 131 -1.48 0.20 9.78
N SER A 132 -1.42 0.60 11.05
CA SER A 132 -0.21 1.07 11.69
C SER A 132 0.93 0.06 11.74
N THR A 133 0.73 -1.21 11.39
CA THR A 133 1.77 -2.27 11.42
C THR A 133 2.11 -2.84 10.05
N GLY A 134 1.26 -2.60 9.05
CA GLY A 134 1.40 -3.21 7.70
C GLY A 134 2.09 -2.31 6.68
N ILE A 135 2.09 -0.99 6.91
CA ILE A 135 2.75 0.01 6.07
C ILE A 135 3.39 1.04 7.02
N GLU A 136 4.42 0.62 7.73
CA GLU A 136 5.26 1.54 8.52
C GLU A 136 6.48 1.98 7.70
N GLY A 137 6.74 3.27 7.76
CA GLY A 137 7.84 3.98 7.13
C GLY A 137 8.25 5.07 8.10
N SER A 138 8.85 4.70 9.24
CA SER A 138 9.24 5.69 10.23
C SER A 138 10.26 6.67 9.60
N GLY A 139 9.95 7.97 9.62
CA GLY A 139 10.87 9.06 9.24
C GLY A 139 10.66 9.67 7.85
N THR A 140 11.54 10.59 7.46
CA THR A 140 11.47 11.39 6.20
C THR A 140 11.71 10.59 4.91
N SER A 141 11.68 9.26 4.99
CA SER A 141 11.87 8.30 3.89
C SER A 141 10.67 7.35 3.76
N GLY A 142 9.48 7.75 4.24
CA GLY A 142 8.23 7.01 4.06
C GLY A 142 7.80 6.86 2.60
N ILE A 143 6.64 6.26 2.34
CA ILE A 143 6.06 6.19 0.98
C ILE A 143 5.72 7.59 0.50
N GLY A 144 6.12 7.98 -0.71
CA GLY A 144 5.75 9.26 -1.33
C GLY A 144 4.23 9.43 -1.35
N THR A 145 3.58 8.89 -2.37
CA THR A 145 2.13 8.77 -2.45
C THR A 145 1.70 7.33 -2.26
N LEU A 146 0.85 7.08 -1.28
CA LEU A 146 0.18 5.79 -1.13
C LEU A 146 -1.18 5.84 -1.84
N THR A 147 -1.31 5.09 -2.93
CA THR A 147 -2.55 4.99 -3.70
C THR A 147 -3.17 3.61 -3.52
N SER A 148 -4.46 3.56 -3.17
CA SER A 148 -5.27 2.33 -3.22
C SER A 148 -6.33 2.45 -4.29
N SER A 149 -6.29 1.58 -5.29
CA SER A 149 -7.22 1.60 -6.45
C SER A 149 -7.94 0.28 -6.72
N GLY A 150 -7.60 -0.76 -5.96
CA GLY A 150 -8.19 -2.09 -6.10
C GLY A 150 -9.71 -2.14 -5.94
N ALA A 151 -10.36 -2.99 -6.74
CA ALA A 151 -11.82 -3.18 -6.68
C ALA A 151 -12.31 -3.75 -5.33
N GLY A 152 -11.42 -4.34 -4.53
CA GLY A 152 -11.74 -4.87 -3.20
C GLY A 152 -12.00 -3.80 -2.13
N GLY A 153 -11.68 -2.54 -2.41
CA GLY A 153 -11.75 -1.47 -1.43
C GLY A 153 -10.57 -1.47 -0.44
N THR A 154 -10.60 -0.52 0.47
CA THR A 154 -9.57 -0.34 1.51
C THR A 154 -10.20 -0.41 2.88
N THR A 155 -9.58 -1.15 3.79
CA THR A 155 -9.87 -1.04 5.22
C THR A 155 -8.76 -0.25 5.91
N LEU A 156 -9.13 0.74 6.72
CA LEU A 156 -8.18 1.51 7.54
C LEU A 156 -8.32 1.15 9.01
N SER A 157 -7.19 1.03 9.70
CA SER A 157 -7.15 0.77 11.14
C SER A 157 -5.91 1.34 11.82
N GLY A 158 -6.07 1.87 13.04
CA GLY A 158 -4.93 2.35 13.83
C GLY A 158 -4.36 3.69 13.35
N VAL A 159 -3.11 3.98 13.72
CA VAL A 159 -2.42 5.24 13.42
C VAL A 159 -1.56 5.09 12.17
N ILE A 160 -1.87 5.82 11.12
CA ILE A 160 -1.22 5.74 9.81
C ILE A 160 -0.61 7.11 9.52
N THR A 161 0.69 7.26 9.79
CA THR A 161 1.43 8.53 9.74
C THR A 161 2.63 8.53 8.80
N ASP A 162 2.87 7.41 8.14
CA ASP A 162 4.21 7.06 7.68
C ASP A 162 4.43 7.28 6.18
N ILE A 163 3.71 8.25 5.61
CA ILE A 163 3.90 8.69 4.24
C ILE A 163 4.65 10.03 4.19
N ALA A 164 5.42 10.19 3.13
CA ALA A 164 6.21 11.36 2.81
C ALA A 164 5.48 12.38 1.94
N SER A 165 4.32 12.06 1.37
CA SER A 165 3.47 13.00 0.62
C SER A 165 1.98 12.72 0.84
N SER A 166 1.27 12.06 -0.09
CA SER A 166 -0.20 12.03 -0.09
C SER A 166 -0.81 10.63 0.09
N TYR A 167 -2.02 10.56 0.62
CA TYR A 167 -2.87 9.37 0.52
C TYR A 167 -3.92 9.57 -0.57
N VAL A 168 -4.10 8.57 -1.43
CA VAL A 168 -5.12 8.58 -2.49
C VAL A 168 -5.92 7.27 -2.44
N PHE A 169 -7.19 7.36 -2.07
CA PHE A 169 -8.12 6.23 -2.07
C PHE A 169 -9.08 6.38 -3.24
N ASN A 170 -8.83 5.62 -4.31
CA ASN A 170 -9.67 5.57 -5.50
C ASN A 170 -10.85 4.59 -5.35
N ASN A 171 -10.80 3.73 -4.35
CA ASN A 171 -11.81 2.70 -4.05
C ASN A 171 -12.53 2.98 -2.72
N PRO A 172 -13.67 2.31 -2.45
CA PRO A 172 -14.41 2.50 -1.21
C PRO A 172 -13.53 2.22 0.02
N VAL A 173 -13.62 3.08 1.01
CA VAL A 173 -12.90 2.97 2.27
C VAL A 173 -13.85 2.60 3.40
N THR A 174 -13.47 1.58 4.17
CA THR A 174 -14.18 1.15 5.38
C THR A 174 -13.28 1.25 6.60
N LEU A 175 -13.72 1.95 7.62
CA LEU A 175 -13.07 2.01 8.92
C LEU A 175 -13.59 0.89 9.79
N VAL A 176 -12.74 -0.08 10.09
CA VAL A 176 -13.13 -1.24 10.92
C VAL A 176 -13.04 -0.92 12.42
N VAL A 177 -12.14 -0.01 12.77
CA VAL A 177 -11.92 0.51 14.12
C VAL A 177 -11.58 1.99 14.02
N PHE A 178 -11.24 2.64 15.13
CA PHE A 178 -10.66 3.98 15.08
C PHE A 178 -9.44 3.99 14.16
N ALA A 179 -9.43 4.90 13.18
CA ALA A 179 -8.26 5.18 12.37
C ALA A 179 -7.84 6.63 12.54
N TYR A 180 -6.53 6.85 12.54
CA TYR A 180 -5.89 8.16 12.45
C TYR A 180 -5.10 8.18 11.16
N LEU A 181 -5.42 9.09 10.24
CA LEU A 181 -4.63 9.33 9.04
C LEU A 181 -3.90 10.66 9.20
N GLY A 182 -2.57 10.58 9.21
CA GLY A 182 -1.67 11.70 9.41
C GLY A 182 -0.72 11.89 8.23
N VAL A 183 -0.52 13.14 7.83
CA VAL A 183 0.62 13.56 6.99
C VAL A 183 1.55 14.42 7.88
N PRO A 184 2.78 13.98 8.18
CA PRO A 184 3.66 14.63 9.16
C PRO A 184 4.18 15.98 8.65
N THR A 185 4.41 16.95 9.55
CA THR A 185 5.12 18.19 9.18
C THR A 185 6.58 17.91 8.79
N PRO A 186 7.17 18.66 7.85
CA PRO A 186 6.62 19.81 7.11
C PRO A 186 5.98 19.44 5.74
N VAL A 187 5.41 18.23 5.63
CA VAL A 187 4.92 17.71 4.35
C VAL A 187 3.57 18.33 3.96
N THR A 188 3.48 18.87 2.74
CA THR A 188 2.26 19.51 2.18
C THR A 188 1.32 18.52 1.47
N GLY A 189 1.38 17.24 1.84
CA GLY A 189 0.67 16.20 1.13
C GLY A 189 -0.82 16.19 1.45
N ASN A 190 -1.63 15.71 0.50
CA ASN A 190 -3.09 15.71 0.62
C ASN A 190 -3.61 14.34 1.04
N ILE A 191 -4.84 14.33 1.55
CA ILE A 191 -5.61 13.09 1.73
C ILE A 191 -6.80 13.16 0.77
N ILE A 192 -6.92 12.19 -0.13
CA ILE A 192 -7.92 12.20 -1.20
C ILE A 192 -8.75 10.93 -1.13
N PHE A 193 -10.07 11.08 -0.94
CA PHE A 193 -11.06 10.03 -1.06
C PHE A 193 -11.88 10.26 -2.32
N ASN A 194 -11.60 9.51 -3.38
CA ASN A 194 -12.35 9.56 -4.64
C ASN A 194 -13.58 8.64 -4.64
N SER A 195 -13.81 7.91 -3.55
CA SER A 195 -14.95 7.00 -3.36
C SER A 195 -15.49 7.11 -1.93
N THR A 196 -16.47 6.28 -1.61
CA THR A 196 -17.20 6.37 -0.34
C THR A 196 -16.30 6.07 0.86
N LEU A 197 -16.61 6.70 1.99
CA LEU A 197 -15.94 6.48 3.27
C LEU A 197 -16.97 6.09 4.33
N ASN A 198 -16.86 4.92 4.94
CA ASN A 198 -17.87 4.40 5.86
C ASN A 198 -17.23 3.75 7.11
N GLY A 199 -18.01 3.51 8.16
CA GLY A 199 -17.62 2.65 9.29
C GLY A 199 -17.42 3.38 10.62
N ALA A 200 -16.37 3.01 11.35
CA ALA A 200 -16.05 3.49 12.70
C ALA A 200 -15.62 4.99 12.75
N ALA A 201 -14.91 5.39 13.80
CA ALA A 201 -14.45 6.76 13.98
C ALA A 201 -13.17 7.05 13.18
N LEU A 202 -13.08 8.26 12.63
CA LEU A 202 -11.90 8.73 11.90
C LEU A 202 -11.39 10.05 12.47
N PHE A 203 -10.08 10.13 12.62
CA PHE A 203 -9.37 11.38 12.85
C PHE A 203 -8.39 11.64 11.70
N PHE A 204 -8.38 12.88 11.20
CA PHE A 204 -7.37 13.33 10.24
C PHE A 204 -6.47 14.41 10.83
N ALA A 205 -5.17 14.29 10.61
CA ALA A 205 -4.22 15.38 10.74
C ALA A 205 -3.47 15.61 9.43
N VAL A 206 -3.63 16.78 8.83
CA VAL A 206 -2.80 17.20 7.70
C VAL A 206 -2.25 18.57 8.03
N ALA A 207 -0.95 18.64 8.30
CA ALA A 207 -0.40 19.86 8.87
C ALA A 207 -0.41 21.05 7.92
N ASP A 208 -0.27 20.82 6.60
CA ASP A 208 -0.18 21.86 5.56
C ASP A 208 -0.96 21.53 4.26
N GLY A 209 -1.61 20.37 4.18
CA GLY A 209 -2.34 19.89 3.00
C GLY A 209 -3.87 19.96 3.16
N ILE A 210 -4.57 19.59 2.09
CA ILE A 210 -6.04 19.58 1.99
C ILE A 210 -6.55 18.14 2.06
N ILE A 211 -7.74 17.96 2.63
CA ILE A 211 -8.51 16.71 2.53
C ILE A 211 -9.61 16.87 1.49
N ASN A 212 -9.65 16.03 0.47
CA ASN A 212 -10.67 16.05 -0.57
C ASN A 212 -11.58 14.82 -0.48
N PHE A 213 -12.89 15.04 -0.51
CA PHE A 213 -13.91 13.99 -0.57
C PHE A 213 -14.74 14.16 -1.84
N ALA A 214 -14.70 13.16 -2.73
CA ALA A 214 -15.43 13.18 -3.99
C ALA A 214 -16.77 12.42 -3.94
N ALA A 215 -17.04 11.69 -2.84
CA ALA A 215 -18.22 10.85 -2.68
C ALA A 215 -18.71 10.84 -1.23
N ASP A 216 -19.90 10.26 -1.03
CA ASP A 216 -20.60 10.26 0.25
C ASP A 216 -19.82 9.63 1.40
N ILE A 217 -19.98 10.23 2.56
CA ILE A 217 -19.37 9.82 3.82
C ILE A 217 -20.47 9.26 4.73
N GLY A 218 -20.29 8.03 5.17
CA GLY A 218 -21.19 7.33 6.08
C GLY A 218 -22.54 6.92 5.47
N GLY A 219 -22.70 7.02 4.14
CA GLY A 219 -23.98 6.70 3.48
C GLY A 219 -24.40 5.23 3.62
N SER A 220 -23.45 4.29 3.62
CA SER A 220 -23.75 2.86 3.84
C SER A 220 -23.62 2.45 5.31
N THR A 221 -22.61 2.98 6.01
CA THR A 221 -22.45 2.81 7.45
C THR A 221 -22.01 4.14 8.04
N PRO A 222 -22.90 4.84 8.78
CA PRO A 222 -22.61 6.16 9.33
C PRO A 222 -21.32 6.17 10.15
N LEU A 223 -20.53 7.22 9.99
CA LEU A 223 -19.30 7.37 10.77
C LEU A 223 -19.62 7.56 12.25
N ALA A 224 -18.92 6.84 13.12
CA ALA A 224 -19.08 6.98 14.57
C ALA A 224 -18.59 8.35 15.08
N SER A 225 -17.56 8.90 14.44
CA SER A 225 -17.08 10.26 14.64
C SER A 225 -16.22 10.66 13.45
N PHE A 226 -16.21 11.94 13.12
CA PHE A 226 -15.46 12.48 12.01
C PHE A 226 -14.80 13.78 12.45
N LEU A 227 -13.49 13.74 12.64
CA LEU A 227 -12.69 14.89 13.02
C LEU A 227 -11.67 15.21 11.95
N VAL A 228 -11.75 16.41 11.39
CA VAL A 228 -10.79 16.95 10.43
C VAL A 228 -9.92 18.02 11.08
N ASN A 229 -8.61 17.79 11.08
CA ASN A 229 -7.60 18.78 11.42
C ASN A 229 -6.62 18.93 10.24
N ALA A 230 -7.01 19.72 9.25
CA ALA A 230 -6.19 20.03 8.09
C ALA A 230 -6.03 21.55 7.95
N SER A 231 -4.81 22.09 8.01
CA SER A 231 -4.63 23.55 7.91
C SER A 231 -4.97 24.10 6.52
N GLY A 232 -4.80 23.28 5.47
CA GLY A 232 -5.28 23.57 4.12
C GLY A 232 -6.80 23.47 3.98
N GLY A 233 -7.50 22.93 4.98
CA GLY A 233 -8.95 22.75 5.00
C GLY A 233 -9.41 21.40 4.43
N ALA A 234 -10.73 21.29 4.29
CA ALA A 234 -11.38 20.14 3.64
C ALA A 234 -12.31 20.61 2.53
N ASN A 235 -12.24 19.91 1.39
CA ASN A 235 -13.11 20.12 0.25
C ASN A 235 -14.04 18.94 0.05
N PHE A 236 -15.32 19.24 -0.17
CA PHE A 236 -16.33 18.26 -0.51
C PHE A 236 -16.85 18.56 -1.92
N ALA A 237 -16.86 17.55 -2.78
CA ALA A 237 -17.45 17.68 -4.10
C ALA A 237 -18.96 17.98 -4.03
N ALA A 238 -19.50 18.54 -5.10
CA ALA A 238 -20.92 18.90 -5.17
C ALA A 238 -21.81 17.66 -4.94
N GLY A 239 -22.73 17.77 -3.97
CA GLY A 239 -23.68 16.70 -3.65
C GLY A 239 -23.15 15.59 -2.74
N VAL A 240 -21.96 15.75 -2.14
CA VAL A 240 -21.48 14.83 -1.10
C VAL A 240 -22.33 14.97 0.16
N ASP A 241 -22.95 13.87 0.57
CA ASP A 241 -23.66 13.76 1.84
C ASP A 241 -22.75 13.21 2.95
N ILE A 242 -22.92 13.73 4.17
CA ILE A 242 -22.20 13.26 5.37
C ILE A 242 -23.21 12.74 6.39
N THR A 243 -23.12 11.45 6.71
CA THR A 243 -23.94 10.80 7.72
C THR A 243 -23.07 10.25 8.84
N GLY A 244 -23.31 10.73 10.08
CA GLY A 244 -22.61 10.28 11.28
C GLY A 244 -23.57 9.97 12.42
N THR A 245 -23.14 9.14 13.36
CA THR A 245 -23.88 8.88 14.61
C THR A 245 -23.30 9.61 15.82
N GLY A 246 -22.11 10.17 15.72
CA GLY A 246 -21.46 10.98 16.75
C GLY A 246 -21.00 12.34 16.24
N ASP A 247 -20.02 12.93 16.93
CA ASP A 247 -19.58 14.30 16.66
C ASP A 247 -18.92 14.42 15.28
N LEU A 248 -19.38 15.41 14.54
CA LEU A 248 -18.76 15.94 13.33
C LEU A 248 -18.06 17.23 13.72
N ASP A 249 -16.74 17.20 13.83
CA ASP A 249 -15.94 18.36 14.25
C ASP A 249 -14.92 18.75 13.18
N PHE A 250 -14.97 20.01 12.82
CA PHE A 250 -14.23 20.61 11.74
C PHE A 250 -13.46 21.79 12.31
N SER A 251 -12.18 21.55 12.61
CA SER A 251 -11.37 22.52 13.34
C SER A 251 -10.85 23.69 12.49
N GLN A 252 -11.14 23.73 11.18
CA GLN A 252 -10.59 24.68 10.20
C GLN A 252 -11.58 25.00 9.04
N ASN A 253 -11.14 25.82 8.07
CA ASN A 253 -11.92 26.19 6.89
C ASN A 253 -12.42 24.97 6.09
N ILE A 254 -13.69 25.03 5.69
CA ILE A 254 -14.34 24.03 4.85
C ILE A 254 -14.89 24.69 3.60
N ASP A 255 -14.61 24.07 2.46
CA ASP A 255 -15.17 24.44 1.17
C ASP A 255 -16.10 23.33 0.67
N PHE A 256 -17.32 23.70 0.31
CA PHE A 256 -18.27 22.83 -0.37
C PHE A 256 -18.34 23.31 -1.82
N ALA A 257 -17.86 22.50 -2.76
CA ALA A 257 -17.85 22.88 -4.17
C ALA A 257 -19.28 23.15 -4.66
N GLY A 258 -19.61 24.42 -4.91
CA GLY A 258 -20.91 24.87 -5.42
C GLY A 258 -21.77 25.70 -4.47
N ALA A 259 -21.25 26.13 -3.31
CA ALA A 259 -21.90 27.11 -2.42
C ALA A 259 -21.45 28.55 -2.70
#